data_AF-A0A2V6SZM9-F1
#
_entry.id   AF-A0A2V6SZM9-F1
#
_cell.length_a   1.000
_cell.length_b   1.000
_cell.length_c   1.000
_cell.angle_alpha   90.00
_cell.angle_beta   90.00
_cell.angle_gamma   90.00
#
_symmetry.space_group_name_H-M   'P 1'
#
loop_
_entity.id
_entity.type
_entity.pdbx_description
1 polymer ?
#
loop_
_entity_poly.entity_id
_entity_poly.type
_entity_poly.pdbx_seq_one_letter_code
_entity_poly.pdbx_strand_id
1 'polypeptide(L)' 'QLTAKHKVATPVNWKQGEDVIIVPAVSDAEAKQAYPGGWKAPKPYIRIVPQPR' A
#
# COMPACT_ATOMS: atom_id res chain seq x y z
N GLN A 1 13.90 -6.16 9.11
CA GLN A 1 13.10 -4.93 9.25
C GLN A 1 12.70 -4.45 7.85
N LEU A 2 11.59 -4.98 7.30
CA LEU A 2 11.12 -4.74 5.90
C LEU A 2 10.19 -3.53 5.76
N THR A 3 9.79 -2.92 6.88
CA THR A 3 8.78 -1.84 6.95
C THR A 3 9.35 -0.42 6.78
N ALA A 4 10.68 -0.26 6.63
CA ALA A 4 11.30 1.06 6.53
C ALA A 4 11.55 1.55 5.09
N LYS A 5 11.49 0.66 4.07
CA LYS A 5 11.78 1.03 2.67
C LYS A 5 10.54 1.17 1.79
N HIS A 6 9.43 0.57 2.17
CA HIS A 6 8.18 0.63 1.42
C HIS A 6 7.16 1.34 2.30
N LYS A 7 6.67 2.49 1.84
CA LYS A 7 5.70 3.33 2.54
C LYS A 7 4.31 2.67 2.55
N VAL A 8 4.22 1.47 3.12
CA VAL A 8 3.02 0.64 3.21
C VAL A 8 2.79 0.20 4.64
N ALA A 9 1.54 0.23 5.08
CA ALA A 9 1.08 -0.32 6.32
C ALA A 9 0.44 -1.69 6.06
N THR A 10 0.84 -2.68 6.85
CA THR A 10 0.20 -3.99 6.89
C THR A 10 -0.97 -3.95 7.88
N PRO A 11 -2.19 -4.36 7.50
CA PRO A 11 -3.32 -4.44 8.42
C PRO A 11 -3.09 -5.47 9.54
N VAL A 12 -3.91 -5.40 10.61
CA VAL A 12 -3.77 -6.20 11.84
C VAL A 12 -3.76 -7.73 11.62
N ASN A 13 -4.30 -8.21 10.49
CA ASN A 13 -4.36 -9.63 10.12
C ASN A 13 -3.54 -9.96 8.86
N TRP A 14 -2.58 -9.12 8.48
CA TRP A 14 -1.82 -9.30 7.25
C TRP A 14 -0.92 -10.53 7.29
N LYS A 15 -0.95 -11.33 6.21
CA LYS A 15 0.00 -12.42 5.94
C LYS A 15 0.85 -12.06 4.73
N GLN A 16 2.08 -12.58 4.70
CA GLN A 16 3.00 -12.35 3.59
C GLN A 16 2.38 -12.83 2.27
N GLY A 17 2.22 -11.91 1.31
CA GLY A 17 1.53 -12.14 0.03
C GLY A 17 0.10 -11.59 -0.06
N GLU A 18 -0.48 -11.09 1.03
CA GLU A 18 -1.79 -10.42 1.01
C GLU A 18 -1.68 -8.93 0.70
N ASP A 19 -2.82 -8.30 0.42
CA ASP A 19 -2.90 -6.88 0.13
C ASP A 19 -2.38 -6.01 1.29
N VAL A 20 -1.58 -5.01 0.94
CA VAL A 20 -1.07 -3.98 1.85
C VAL A 20 -1.82 -2.68 1.65
N ILE A 21 -1.81 -1.83 2.67
CA ILE A 21 -2.44 -0.51 2.61
C ILE A 21 -1.34 0.52 2.41
N ILE A 22 -1.46 1.38 1.40
CA ILE A 22 -0.54 2.51 1.23
C ILE A 22 -0.76 3.48 2.41
N VAL A 23 0.32 3.86 3.11
CA VAL A 23 0.18 4.79 4.22
C VAL A 23 -0.37 6.13 3.70
N PRO A 24 -1.26 6.80 4.45
CA PRO A 24 -1.80 8.08 4.03
C PRO A 24 -0.74 9.19 3.93
N ALA A 25 0.46 8.97 4.48
CA ALA A 25 1.61 9.85 4.30
C ALA A 25 2.22 9.81 2.88
N VAL A 26 1.81 8.85 2.03
CA VAL A 26 2.24 8.76 0.63
C VAL A 26 1.31 9.58 -0.24
N SER A 27 1.90 10.50 -1.00
CA SER A 27 1.16 11.29 -1.99
C SER A 27 0.68 10.39 -3.14
N ASP A 28 -0.47 10.71 -3.73
CA ASP A 28 -1.03 9.96 -4.87
C ASP A 28 -0.07 9.81 -6.04
N ALA A 29 0.82 10.78 -6.25
CA ALA A 29 1.85 10.73 -7.30
C ALA A 29 2.86 9.59 -7.05
N GLU A 30 3.38 9.47 -5.82
CA GLU A 30 4.30 8.39 -5.44
C GLU A 30 3.58 7.03 -5.48
N ALA A 31 2.33 6.99 -5.03
CA ALA A 31 1.50 5.78 -5.12
C ALA A 31 1.27 5.35 -6.57
N LYS A 32 1.01 6.27 -7.51
CA LYS A 32 0.86 5.97 -8.95
C LYS A 32 2.15 5.46 -9.57
N GLN A 33 3.29 6.03 -9.16
CA GLN A 33 4.58 5.62 -9.68
C GLN A 33 5.00 4.24 -9.17
N ALA A 34 4.73 3.95 -7.90
CA ALA A 34 5.00 2.64 -7.29
C ALA A 34 3.98 1.55 -7.70
N TYR A 35 2.73 1.94 -7.93
CA TYR A 35 1.62 1.05 -8.26
C TYR A 35 0.93 1.48 -9.56
N PRO A 36 1.57 1.28 -10.73
CA PRO A 36 1.00 1.66 -12.02
C PRO A 36 -0.26 0.85 -12.37
N GLY A 37 -0.47 -0.32 -11.74
CA GLY A 37 -1.67 -1.15 -11.91
C GLY A 37 -2.92 -0.61 -11.20
N GLY A 38 -2.81 0.52 -10.49
CA GLY A 38 -3.90 1.10 -9.71
C GLY A 38 -4.10 0.41 -8.35
N TRP A 39 -4.98 1.00 -7.54
CA TRP A 39 -5.29 0.53 -6.19
C TRP A 39 -6.78 0.62 -5.92
N LYS A 40 -7.28 -0.23 -5.01
CA LYS A 40 -8.66 -0.15 -4.54
C LYS A 40 -8.74 0.85 -3.40
N ALA A 41 -9.54 1.91 -3.57
CA ALA A 41 -9.76 2.94 -2.56
C ALA A 41 -11.23 2.98 -2.12
N PRO A 42 -11.69 2.07 -1.24
CA PRO A 42 -13.04 2.16 -0.68
C PRO A 42 -13.24 3.43 0.17
N LYS A 43 -12.14 3.99 0.69
CA LYS A 43 -12.10 5.23 1.47
C LYS A 43 -10.91 6.07 1.00
N PRO A 44 -10.96 7.41 1.10
CA PRO A 44 -9.89 8.29 0.61
C PRO A 44 -8.52 8.02 1.27
N TYR A 45 -8.54 7.49 2.49
CA TYR A 45 -7.35 7.14 3.28
C TYR A 45 -7.01 5.64 3.28
N ILE A 46 -7.83 4.78 2.67
CA ILE A 46 -7.58 3.35 2.59
C ILE A 46 -7.30 3.01 1.14
N ARG A 47 -6.01 2.91 0.79
CA ARG A 47 -5.57 2.51 -0.55
C ARG A 47 -4.99 1.12 -0.47
N ILE A 48 -5.72 0.15 -0.98
CA ILE A 48 -5.37 -1.27 -0.93
C ILE A 48 -4.63 -1.62 -2.21
N VAL A 49 -3.43 -2.15 -2.07
CA VAL A 49 -2.58 -2.61 -3.18
C VAL A 49 -2.06 -4.01 -2.89
N PRO A 50 -1.94 -4.87 -3.91
CA PRO A 50 -1.26 -6.14 -3.75
C PRO A 50 0.21 -5.88 -3.37
N GLN A 51 0.77 -6.71 -2.49
CA GLN A 51 2.17 -6.59 -2.12
C GLN A 51 3.05 -6.74 -3.38
N PRO A 52 3.93 -5.77 -3.68
CA PRO A 52 4.90 -5.94 -4.75
C PRO A 52 5.88 -7.04 -4.35
N ARG A 53 6.13 -8.00 -5.26
CA ARG A 53 7.11 -9.08 -5.06
C ARG A 53 8.54 -8.56 -5.06
#